data_AF-A0A4Q5Z9A9-F1
#
_entry.id   AF-A0A4Q5Z9A9-F1
#
_cell.length_a   1.000
_cell.length_b   1.000
_cell.length_c   1.000
_cell.angle_alpha   90.00
_cell.angle_beta   90.00
_cell.angle_gamma   90.00
#
_symmetry.space_group_name_H-M   'P 1'
#
loop_
_entity.id
_entity.type
_entity.pdbx_description
1 polymer ?
#
loop_
_entity_poly.entity_id
_entity_poly.type
_entity_poly.pdbx_seq_one_letter_code
_entity_poly.pdbx_strand_id
1 'polypeptide(L)'
;LFNRNRIFMDRIVDVGGISAERALNYGFTGPNLRAAGVDYDVRVMNPYSSYQDFEFDIPVGKSGDTYDRFMVRNEEIWQSLRIVEQALENLPEGPYFADAPEYYLPPKKEVYRNMEALIYHFKIVMGEIDAPVGEVYHAVEGGNGELGFYLISDGGRAPYRLHFRRPSFIYYQAYPEMCVGTTLSDAIVIMSSLNVIAGELDS
;
A
#
# COMPACT_ATOMS: atom_id res chain seq x y z
N LEU A 1 -17.50 17.39 -10.55
CA LEU A 1 -18.25 16.69 -11.63
C LEU A 1 -19.13 15.57 -11.05
N PHE A 2 -18.58 14.65 -10.24
CA PHE A 2 -19.31 13.47 -9.76
C PHE A 2 -20.05 13.68 -8.43
N ASN A 3 -19.49 14.42 -7.47
CA ASN A 3 -20.01 14.54 -6.09
C ASN A 3 -21.39 15.23 -5.96
N ARG A 4 -21.93 15.81 -7.03
CA ARG A 4 -23.26 16.44 -7.05
C ARG A 4 -24.17 15.84 -8.13
N ASN A 5 -23.70 14.83 -8.85
CA ASN A 5 -24.47 14.22 -9.93
C ASN A 5 -25.42 13.19 -9.34
N ARG A 6 -26.72 13.45 -9.45
CA ARG A 6 -27.78 12.58 -8.95
C ARG A 6 -27.69 11.15 -9.52
N ILE A 7 -27.44 11.01 -10.82
CA ILE A 7 -27.36 9.68 -11.46
C ILE A 7 -26.22 8.87 -10.87
N PHE A 8 -25.10 9.52 -10.55
CA PHE A 8 -23.96 8.87 -9.93
C PHE A 8 -24.27 8.45 -8.50
N MET A 9 -24.85 9.35 -7.70
CA MET A 9 -25.25 9.08 -6.32
C MET A 9 -26.24 7.91 -6.21
N ASP A 10 -27.29 7.92 -7.05
CA ASP A 10 -28.30 6.87 -7.08
C ASP A 10 -27.71 5.47 -7.41
N ARG A 11 -26.48 5.40 -7.94
CA ARG A 11 -25.81 4.14 -8.30
C ARG A 11 -24.81 3.63 -7.27
N ILE A 12 -24.39 4.45 -6.30
CA ILE A 12 -23.28 4.11 -5.39
C ILE A 12 -23.62 4.25 -3.91
N VAL A 13 -24.63 5.07 -3.58
CA VAL A 13 -25.12 5.23 -2.20
C VAL A 13 -25.89 3.97 -1.82
N ASP A 14 -25.62 3.45 -0.62
CA ASP A 14 -26.22 2.22 -0.07
C ASP A 14 -25.94 0.95 -0.91
N VAL A 15 -24.89 0.95 -1.73
CA VAL A 15 -24.50 -0.19 -2.58
C VAL A 15 -23.23 -0.86 -2.05
N GLY A 16 -23.34 -2.17 -1.75
CA GLY A 16 -22.22 -3.00 -1.29
C GLY A 16 -21.61 -2.49 0.01
N GLY A 17 -22.46 -2.20 0.99
CA GLY A 17 -22.05 -1.86 2.35
C GLY A 17 -21.45 -3.06 3.08
N ILE A 18 -20.44 -2.82 3.91
CA ILE A 18 -19.91 -3.80 4.86
C ILE A 18 -19.75 -3.12 6.23
N SER A 19 -20.18 -3.80 7.30
CA SER A 19 -20.03 -3.24 8.65
C SER A 19 -18.57 -3.27 9.09
N ALA A 20 -18.18 -2.34 9.96
CA ALA A 20 -16.85 -2.28 10.58
C ALA A 20 -16.41 -3.64 11.15
N GLU A 21 -17.30 -4.32 11.89
CA GLU A 21 -17.02 -5.62 12.51
C GLU A 21 -16.79 -6.71 11.45
N ARG A 22 -17.61 -6.77 10.40
CA ARG A 22 -17.42 -7.74 9.31
C ARG A 22 -16.14 -7.44 8.55
N ALA A 23 -15.86 -6.17 8.24
CA ALA A 23 -14.64 -5.75 7.56
C ALA A 23 -13.39 -6.18 8.34
N LEU A 24 -13.36 -5.96 9.66
CA LEU A 24 -12.26 -6.40 10.53
C LEU A 24 -12.13 -7.93 10.57
N ASN A 25 -13.24 -8.67 10.65
CA ASN A 25 -13.23 -10.13 10.62
C ASN A 25 -12.69 -10.71 9.30
N TYR A 26 -12.93 -10.05 8.18
CA TYR A 26 -12.30 -10.40 6.91
C TYR A 26 -10.82 -9.99 6.83
N GLY A 27 -10.37 -9.07 7.68
CA GLY A 27 -9.01 -8.51 7.64
C GLY A 27 -8.86 -7.35 6.65
N PHE A 28 -9.94 -6.61 6.37
CA PHE A 28 -9.88 -5.42 5.52
C PHE A 28 -8.90 -4.39 6.09
N THR A 29 -8.27 -3.60 5.22
CA THR A 29 -7.36 -2.50 5.60
C THR A 29 -7.55 -1.29 4.70
N GLY A 30 -6.83 -0.20 4.98
CA GLY A 30 -6.80 1.02 4.17
C GLY A 30 -8.15 1.60 3.78
N PRO A 31 -8.36 2.04 2.52
CA PRO A 31 -9.54 2.84 2.16
C PRO A 31 -10.85 2.06 2.31
N ASN A 32 -10.84 0.74 2.11
CA ASN A 32 -12.03 -0.09 2.26
C ASN A 32 -12.41 -0.27 3.74
N LEU A 33 -11.43 -0.36 4.65
CA LEU A 33 -11.66 -0.41 6.09
C LEU A 33 -12.12 0.95 6.64
N ARG A 34 -11.46 2.03 6.19
CA ARG A 34 -11.83 3.41 6.57
C ARG A 34 -13.21 3.79 6.10
N ALA A 35 -13.61 3.38 4.91
CA ALA A 35 -14.98 3.59 4.44
C ALA A 35 -16.03 2.96 5.38
N ALA A 36 -15.71 1.82 6.00
CA ALA A 36 -16.57 1.15 6.98
C ALA A 36 -16.58 1.80 8.37
N GLY A 37 -15.88 2.93 8.56
CA GLY A 37 -15.89 3.71 9.78
C GLY A 37 -14.79 3.36 10.78
N VAL A 38 -13.79 2.56 10.38
CA VAL A 38 -12.66 2.20 11.25
C VAL A 38 -11.47 3.10 10.94
N ASP A 39 -11.04 3.88 11.92
CA ASP A 39 -9.86 4.74 11.83
C ASP A 39 -8.58 3.91 12.01
N TYR A 40 -8.04 3.42 10.90
CA TYR A 40 -6.80 2.66 10.84
C TYR A 40 -6.01 3.03 9.58
N ASP A 41 -4.76 3.42 9.78
CA ASP A 41 -3.78 3.70 8.73
C ASP A 41 -2.38 3.32 9.23
N VAL A 42 -1.63 2.56 8.44
CA VAL A 42 -0.29 2.09 8.83
C VAL A 42 0.69 3.26 8.98
N ARG A 43 0.57 4.33 8.19
CA ARG A 43 1.49 5.49 8.19
C ARG A 43 1.48 6.25 9.51
N VAL A 44 0.35 6.25 10.22
CA VAL A 44 0.21 6.91 11.53
C VAL A 44 0.46 5.92 12.67
N MET A 45 -0.06 4.70 12.56
CA MET A 45 0.04 3.70 13.64
C MET A 45 1.44 3.09 13.76
N ASN A 46 2.10 2.80 12.63
CA ASN A 46 3.47 2.29 12.55
C ASN A 46 4.25 3.11 11.50
N PRO A 47 4.64 4.35 11.82
CA PRO A 47 5.27 5.24 10.85
C PRO A 47 6.55 4.65 10.27
N TYR A 48 6.72 4.83 8.96
CA TYR A 48 7.90 4.46 8.19
C TYR A 48 8.27 5.62 7.26
N SER A 49 9.50 5.63 6.72
CA SER A 49 9.92 6.63 5.73
C SER A 49 9.59 8.09 6.09
N SER A 50 9.71 8.45 7.37
CA SER A 50 9.40 9.80 7.89
C SER A 50 7.94 10.25 7.78
N TYR A 51 6.97 9.35 7.65
CA TYR A 51 5.54 9.73 7.67
C TYR A 51 5.12 10.49 8.93
N GLN A 52 5.81 10.27 10.05
CA GLN A 52 5.57 10.99 11.31
C GLN A 52 5.93 12.48 11.27
N ASP A 53 6.70 12.92 10.27
CA ASP A 53 7.16 14.31 10.14
C ASP A 53 6.20 15.15 9.26
N PHE A 54 5.19 14.53 8.64
CA PHE A 54 4.20 15.20 7.79
C PHE A 54 2.86 15.38 8.50
N GLU A 55 2.19 16.49 8.22
CA GLU A 55 0.82 16.75 8.69
C GLU A 55 -0.20 16.40 7.60
N PHE A 56 -1.06 15.42 7.89
CA PHE A 56 -2.16 15.03 7.00
C PHE A 56 -3.30 14.40 7.82
N ASP A 57 -4.50 14.45 7.24
CA ASP A 57 -5.70 13.92 7.87
C ASP A 57 -6.09 12.57 7.26
N ILE A 58 -6.61 11.65 8.08
CA ILE A 58 -7.11 10.35 7.61
C ILE A 58 -8.63 10.45 7.36
N PRO A 59 -9.10 10.31 6.11
CA PRO A 59 -10.53 10.33 5.84
C PRO A 59 -11.19 9.01 6.27
N VAL A 60 -12.30 9.11 7.01
CA VAL A 60 -13.06 7.97 7.52
C VAL A 60 -14.52 8.10 7.08
N GLY A 61 -15.07 7.00 6.52
CA GLY A 61 -16.47 6.88 6.13
C GLY A 61 -17.38 6.50 7.29
N LYS A 62 -18.63 6.12 7.01
CA LYS A 62 -19.61 5.74 8.05
C LYS A 62 -20.36 4.46 7.73
N SER A 63 -20.80 4.33 6.49
CA SER A 63 -21.70 3.27 6.01
C SER A 63 -20.94 2.08 5.41
N GLY A 64 -19.69 2.27 4.99
CA GLY A 64 -18.91 1.23 4.32
C GLY A 64 -19.42 0.88 2.94
N ASP A 65 -20.23 1.75 2.34
CA ASP A 65 -20.79 1.58 1.00
C ASP A 65 -19.80 2.05 -0.08
N THR A 66 -20.24 1.93 -1.34
CA THR A 66 -19.41 2.33 -2.48
C THR A 66 -19.20 3.85 -2.52
N TYR A 67 -20.17 4.63 -2.05
CA TYR A 67 -20.04 6.08 -1.94
C TYR A 67 -18.92 6.49 -0.96
N ASP A 68 -18.90 5.91 0.23
CA ASP A 68 -17.88 6.21 1.25
C ASP A 68 -16.48 5.80 0.77
N ARG A 69 -16.35 4.63 0.12
CA ARG A 69 -15.08 4.22 -0.51
C ARG A 69 -14.60 5.23 -1.56
N PHE A 70 -15.51 5.76 -2.37
CA PHE A 70 -15.20 6.79 -3.35
C PHE A 70 -14.77 8.11 -2.69
N MET A 71 -15.48 8.55 -1.64
CA MET A 71 -15.18 9.79 -0.93
C MET A 71 -13.84 9.71 -0.20
N VAL A 72 -13.57 8.61 0.51
CA VAL A 72 -12.28 8.35 1.19
C VAL A 72 -11.13 8.48 0.20
N ARG A 73 -11.20 7.79 -0.94
CA ARG A 73 -10.15 7.86 -1.97
C ARG A 73 -9.96 9.25 -2.57
N ASN A 74 -11.04 9.99 -2.79
CA ASN A 74 -10.93 11.37 -3.29
C ASN A 74 -10.23 12.29 -2.28
N GLU A 75 -10.55 12.14 -0.99
CA GLU A 75 -9.91 12.93 0.06
C GLU A 75 -8.44 12.54 0.22
N GLU A 76 -8.11 11.24 0.15
CA GLU A 76 -6.72 10.77 0.15
C GLU A 76 -5.86 11.38 -0.97
N ILE A 77 -6.45 11.68 -2.14
CA ILE A 77 -5.72 12.36 -3.23
C ILE A 77 -5.29 13.76 -2.79
N TRP A 78 -6.18 14.52 -2.13
CA TRP A 78 -5.86 15.85 -1.62
C TRP A 78 -4.84 15.80 -0.48
N GLN A 79 -4.97 14.84 0.44
CA GLN A 79 -4.00 14.64 1.51
C GLN A 79 -2.63 14.21 0.97
N SER A 80 -2.61 13.39 -0.09
CA SER A 80 -1.37 13.02 -0.78
C SER A 80 -0.70 14.23 -1.43
N LEU A 81 -1.47 15.13 -2.05
CA LEU A 81 -0.93 16.38 -2.59
C LEU A 81 -0.33 17.24 -1.48
N ARG A 82 -1.02 17.37 -0.34
CA ARG A 82 -0.54 18.10 0.83
C ARG A 82 0.78 17.55 1.38
N ILE A 83 0.95 16.23 1.38
CA ILE A 83 2.22 15.58 1.77
C ILE A 83 3.32 15.92 0.77
N VAL A 84 3.03 15.86 -0.54
CA VAL A 84 4.01 16.20 -1.60
C VAL A 84 4.47 17.66 -1.49
N GLU A 85 3.57 18.59 -1.22
CA GLU A 85 3.90 20.01 -0.99
C GLU A 85 4.83 20.18 0.22
N GLN A 86 4.49 19.56 1.36
CA GLN A 86 5.34 19.60 2.56
C GLN A 86 6.72 18.95 2.34
N ALA A 87 6.78 17.85 1.61
CA ALA A 87 8.03 17.17 1.28
C ALA A 87 8.92 18.01 0.37
N LEU A 88 8.34 18.77 -0.55
CA LEU A 88 9.09 19.68 -1.42
C LEU A 88 9.65 20.88 -0.63
N GLU A 89 8.88 21.42 0.30
CA GLU A 89 9.30 22.55 1.13
C GLU A 89 10.40 22.17 2.12
N ASN A 90 10.34 20.96 2.68
CA ASN A 90 11.25 20.49 3.73
C ASN A 90 12.28 19.46 3.24
N LEU A 91 12.58 19.44 1.94
CA LEU A 91 13.51 18.46 1.37
C LEU A 91 14.93 18.67 1.92
N PRO A 92 15.47 17.73 2.72
CA PRO A 92 16.82 17.89 3.25
C PRO A 92 17.86 17.70 2.15
N GLU A 93 18.96 18.43 2.25
CA GLU A 93 20.17 18.15 1.47
C GLU A 93 20.92 16.94 2.07
N GLY A 94 21.58 16.16 1.21
CA GLY A 94 22.40 15.04 1.64
C GLY A 94 22.40 13.88 0.64
N PRO A 95 23.07 12.77 0.99
CA PRO A 95 23.01 11.54 0.20
C PRO A 95 21.59 10.97 0.19
N TYR A 96 21.13 10.53 -0.98
CA TYR A 96 19.82 9.87 -1.15
C TYR A 96 19.89 8.34 -0.95
N PHE A 97 21.05 7.82 -0.54
CA PHE A 97 21.33 6.41 -0.36
C PHE A 97 22.02 6.16 0.99
N ALA A 98 21.88 4.95 1.51
CA ALA A 98 22.52 4.54 2.75
C ALA A 98 24.03 4.36 2.56
N ASP A 99 24.81 4.71 3.59
CA ASP A 99 26.24 4.41 3.65
C ASP A 99 26.47 2.92 3.93
N ALA A 100 26.27 2.11 2.88
CA ALA A 100 26.28 0.66 2.94
C ALA A 100 26.92 0.09 1.67
N PRO A 101 28.27 0.11 1.55
CA PRO A 101 28.99 -0.26 0.33
C PRO A 101 28.81 -1.73 -0.07
N GLU A 102 28.39 -2.59 0.86
CA GLU A 102 28.09 -4.00 0.62
C GLU A 102 26.76 -4.22 -0.11
N TYR A 103 25.84 -3.25 -0.04
CA TYR A 103 24.48 -3.36 -0.58
C TYR A 103 24.15 -2.30 -1.64
N TYR A 104 24.80 -1.13 -1.59
CA TYR A 104 24.58 -0.04 -2.53
C TYR A 104 25.63 -0.03 -3.64
N LEU A 105 25.16 0.05 -4.89
CA LEU A 105 26.06 0.03 -6.05
C LEU A 105 26.94 1.30 -6.11
N PRO A 106 28.26 1.15 -6.28
CA PRO A 106 29.14 2.30 -6.38
C PRO A 106 28.90 3.11 -7.67
N PRO A 107 29.22 4.41 -7.69
CA PRO A 107 29.06 5.25 -8.87
C PRO A 107 29.76 4.68 -10.10
N LYS A 108 29.06 4.65 -11.24
CA LYS A 108 29.57 3.97 -12.45
C LYS A 108 30.94 4.50 -12.92
N LYS A 109 31.23 5.78 -12.71
CA LYS A 109 32.52 6.39 -13.07
C LYS A 109 33.68 5.85 -12.21
N GLU A 110 33.44 5.53 -10.95
CA GLU A 110 34.45 5.02 -10.02
C GLU A 110 34.79 3.56 -10.30
N VAL A 111 33.81 2.76 -10.73
CA VAL A 111 34.00 1.35 -11.11
C VAL A 111 35.09 1.17 -12.18
N TYR A 112 35.30 2.16 -13.06
CA TYR A 112 36.35 2.10 -14.09
C TYR A 112 37.73 2.56 -13.61
N ARG A 113 37.83 3.20 -12.44
CA ARG A 113 39.06 3.88 -11.98
C ARG A 113 39.58 3.32 -10.65
N ASN A 114 38.71 2.81 -9.80
CA ASN A 114 39.02 2.28 -8.48
C ASN A 114 38.77 0.75 -8.47
N MET A 115 39.78 -0.01 -8.06
CA MET A 115 39.71 -1.46 -7.91
C MET A 115 38.67 -1.88 -6.87
N GLU A 116 38.55 -1.16 -5.75
CA GLU A 116 37.59 -1.49 -4.68
C GLU A 116 36.15 -1.33 -5.17
N ALA A 117 35.84 -0.22 -5.86
CA ALA A 117 34.53 0.02 -6.46
C ALA A 117 34.17 -1.08 -7.49
N LEU A 118 35.16 -1.57 -8.25
CA LEU A 118 34.95 -2.68 -9.17
C LEU A 118 34.65 -3.99 -8.44
N ILE A 119 35.36 -4.29 -7.34
CA ILE A 119 35.12 -5.49 -6.52
C ILE A 119 33.69 -5.45 -5.94
N TYR A 120 33.28 -4.35 -5.32
CA TYR A 120 31.92 -4.23 -4.76
C TYR A 120 30.84 -4.35 -5.83
N HIS A 121 31.00 -3.67 -6.97
CA HIS A 121 30.07 -3.81 -8.09
C HIS A 121 29.97 -5.27 -8.55
N PHE A 122 31.08 -6.00 -8.64
CA PHE A 122 31.06 -7.41 -9.02
C PHE A 122 30.36 -8.28 -7.97
N LYS A 123 30.71 -8.15 -6.68
CA LYS A 123 30.10 -8.92 -5.59
C LYS A 123 28.58 -8.73 -5.53
N ILE A 124 28.10 -7.48 -5.57
CA ILE A 124 26.67 -7.15 -5.50
C ILE A 124 25.92 -7.77 -6.69
N VAL A 125 26.42 -7.57 -7.92
CA VAL A 125 25.75 -8.06 -9.14
C VAL A 125 25.75 -9.59 -9.20
N MET A 126 26.81 -10.25 -8.71
CA MET A 126 26.90 -11.71 -8.65
C MET A 126 26.11 -12.31 -7.48
N GLY A 127 25.57 -11.48 -6.58
CA GLY A 127 24.86 -11.93 -5.38
C GLY A 127 25.78 -12.56 -4.33
N GLU A 128 27.05 -12.14 -4.29
CA GLU A 128 28.02 -12.48 -3.23
C GLU A 128 27.92 -11.45 -2.09
N ILE A 129 26.69 -11.27 -1.59
CA ILE A 129 26.40 -10.45 -0.42
C ILE A 129 26.00 -11.37 0.74
N ASP A 130 26.48 -11.05 1.93
CA ASP A 130 26.06 -11.75 3.14
C ASP A 130 24.69 -11.20 3.55
N ALA A 131 23.64 -11.95 3.25
CA ALA A 131 22.29 -11.60 3.69
C ALA A 131 22.12 -11.98 5.17
N PRO A 132 21.46 -11.14 5.99
CA PRO A 132 21.16 -11.53 7.37
C PRO A 132 20.22 -12.73 7.39
N VAL A 133 20.51 -13.70 8.25
CA VAL A 133 19.62 -14.85 8.49
C VAL A 133 18.50 -14.43 9.43
N GLY A 134 17.25 -14.68 9.06
CA GLY A 134 16.11 -14.36 9.90
C GLY A 134 14.80 -14.28 9.13
N GLU A 135 13.75 -13.85 9.83
CA GLU A 135 12.44 -13.60 9.28
C GLU A 135 11.98 -12.18 9.63
N VAL A 136 11.25 -11.55 8.71
CA VAL A 136 10.69 -10.21 8.92
C VAL A 136 9.33 -10.11 8.26
N TYR A 137 8.37 -9.52 8.97
CA TYR A 137 7.15 -8.98 8.39
C TYR A 137 7.24 -7.47 8.43
N HIS A 138 7.12 -6.83 7.27
CA HIS A 138 7.00 -5.38 7.18
C HIS A 138 5.85 -5.03 6.26
N ALA A 139 5.02 -4.08 6.65
CA ALA A 139 3.89 -3.63 5.86
C ALA A 139 3.94 -2.13 5.59
N VAL A 140 3.37 -1.74 4.47
CA VAL A 140 3.20 -0.34 4.08
C VAL A 140 1.74 -0.07 3.75
N GLU A 141 1.29 1.16 3.97
CA GLU A 141 -0.01 1.62 3.48
C GLU A 141 0.10 1.86 1.96
N GLY A 142 -0.28 0.87 1.16
CA GLY A 142 -0.44 1.04 -0.28
C GLY A 142 -1.75 1.73 -0.63
N GLY A 143 -1.96 2.08 -1.90
CA GLY A 143 -3.23 2.67 -2.35
C GLY A 143 -4.46 1.76 -2.20
N ASN A 144 -4.24 0.46 -1.94
CA ASN A 144 -5.28 -0.50 -1.61
C ASN A 144 -5.32 -0.86 -0.12
N GLY A 145 -4.48 -0.27 0.72
CA GLY A 145 -4.35 -0.58 2.15
C GLY A 145 -3.06 -1.32 2.47
N GLU A 146 -3.04 -2.04 3.58
CA GLU A 146 -1.83 -2.64 4.13
C GLU A 146 -1.27 -3.76 3.24
N LEU A 147 -0.26 -3.42 2.45
CA LEU A 147 0.52 -4.34 1.64
C LEU A 147 1.70 -4.84 2.47
N GLY A 148 1.62 -6.11 2.87
CA GLY A 148 2.60 -6.73 3.75
C GLY A 148 3.58 -7.63 3.01
N PHE A 149 4.84 -7.61 3.44
CA PHE A 149 5.92 -8.44 2.94
C PHE A 149 6.45 -9.31 4.07
N TYR A 150 6.23 -10.61 3.97
CA TYR A 150 6.80 -11.61 4.85
C TYR A 150 7.99 -12.28 4.16
N LEU A 151 9.19 -12.03 4.65
CA LEU A 151 10.45 -12.48 4.07
C LEU A 151 11.18 -13.38 5.07
N ILE A 152 11.65 -14.53 4.60
CA ILE A 152 12.57 -15.41 5.32
C ILE A 152 13.87 -15.47 4.52
N SER A 153 14.99 -15.22 5.19
CA SER A 153 16.34 -15.30 4.66
C SER A 153 17.11 -16.39 5.42
N ASP A 154 17.70 -17.31 4.68
CA ASP A 154 18.64 -18.32 5.19
C ASP A 154 20.11 -17.87 5.05
N GLY A 155 20.33 -16.60 4.71
CA GLY A 155 21.66 -16.02 4.42
C GLY A 155 22.13 -16.23 3.00
N GLY A 156 21.35 -16.92 2.16
CA GLY A 156 21.61 -17.05 0.73
C GLY A 156 21.39 -15.77 -0.06
N ARG A 157 21.74 -15.81 -1.34
CA ARG A 157 21.60 -14.68 -2.29
C ARG A 157 20.15 -14.35 -2.69
N ALA A 158 19.21 -15.22 -2.34
CA ALA A 158 17.81 -15.12 -2.70
C ALA A 158 16.97 -15.40 -1.45
N PRO A 159 15.77 -14.81 -1.33
CA PRO A 159 14.91 -15.11 -0.20
C PRO A 159 14.58 -16.60 -0.18
N TYR A 160 14.76 -17.22 0.99
CA TYR A 160 14.33 -18.60 1.21
C TYR A 160 12.81 -18.72 1.03
N ARG A 161 12.07 -17.73 1.54
CA ARG A 161 10.63 -17.58 1.31
C ARG A 161 10.26 -16.11 1.25
N LEU A 162 9.38 -15.78 0.32
CA LEU A 162 8.72 -14.49 0.24
C LEU A 162 7.22 -14.72 0.13
N HIS A 163 6.43 -14.05 0.96
CA HIS A 163 4.99 -14.10 0.91
C HIS A 163 4.40 -12.70 1.06
N PHE A 164 3.40 -12.39 0.25
CA PHE A 164 2.73 -11.09 0.27
C PHE A 164 1.39 -11.20 0.97
N ARG A 165 1.14 -10.33 1.96
CA ARG A 165 -0.21 -10.02 2.44
C ARG A 165 -0.82 -9.06 1.44
N ARG A 166 -1.74 -9.56 0.61
CA ARG A 166 -2.33 -8.85 -0.53
C ARG A 166 -3.70 -8.29 -0.15
N PRO A 167 -3.89 -6.96 -0.09
CA PRO A 167 -5.19 -6.35 0.16
C PRO A 167 -6.28 -6.83 -0.81
N SER A 168 -6.00 -6.85 -2.13
CA SER A 168 -6.96 -7.31 -3.15
C SER A 168 -7.48 -8.72 -2.90
N PHE A 169 -6.63 -9.65 -2.46
CA PHE A 169 -7.03 -11.03 -2.14
C PHE A 169 -8.09 -11.07 -1.04
N ILE A 170 -7.88 -10.27 0.01
CA ILE A 170 -8.79 -10.18 1.15
C ILE A 170 -10.12 -9.54 0.75
N TYR A 171 -10.09 -8.43 -0.01
CA TYR A 171 -11.31 -7.77 -0.47
C TYR A 171 -12.17 -8.67 -1.35
N TYR A 172 -11.52 -9.42 -2.25
CA TYR A 172 -12.22 -10.31 -3.17
C TYR A 172 -12.93 -11.47 -2.45
N GLN A 173 -12.45 -11.89 -1.27
CA GLN A 173 -13.14 -12.91 -0.46
C GLN A 173 -14.50 -12.44 0.07
N ALA A 174 -14.63 -11.14 0.37
CA ALA A 174 -15.88 -10.55 0.86
C ALA A 174 -16.83 -10.16 -0.28
N TYR A 175 -16.34 -10.06 -1.52
CA TYR A 175 -17.14 -9.65 -2.67
C TYR A 175 -18.45 -10.45 -2.87
N PRO A 176 -18.48 -11.79 -2.75
CA PRO A 176 -19.71 -12.55 -2.87
C PRO A 176 -20.77 -12.16 -1.84
N GLU A 177 -20.38 -11.92 -0.59
CA GLU A 177 -21.30 -11.48 0.48
C GLU A 177 -21.85 -10.09 0.19
N MET A 178 -20.99 -9.16 -0.24
CA MET A 178 -21.39 -7.79 -0.56
C MET A 178 -22.38 -7.71 -1.74
N CYS A 179 -22.41 -8.72 -2.60
CA CYS A 179 -23.34 -8.81 -3.74
C CYS A 179 -24.69 -9.46 -3.40
N VAL A 180 -24.87 -10.02 -2.20
CA VAL A 180 -26.12 -10.69 -1.84
C VAL A 180 -27.24 -9.66 -1.74
N GLY A 181 -28.32 -9.88 -2.49
CA GLY A 181 -29.49 -9.00 -2.49
C GLY A 181 -29.37 -7.76 -3.40
N THR A 182 -28.27 -7.61 -4.14
CA THR A 182 -28.08 -6.50 -5.09
C THR A 182 -28.39 -6.91 -6.54
N THR A 183 -28.40 -5.94 -7.45
CA THR A 183 -28.56 -6.24 -8.89
C THR A 183 -27.22 -6.64 -9.53
N LEU A 184 -27.28 -7.24 -10.72
CA LEU A 184 -26.06 -7.53 -11.51
C LEU A 184 -25.27 -6.27 -11.85
N SER A 185 -25.96 -5.15 -12.09
CA SER A 185 -25.31 -3.87 -12.36
C SER A 185 -24.60 -3.30 -11.14
N ASP A 186 -25.06 -3.62 -9.93
CA ASP A 186 -24.42 -3.20 -8.69
C ASP A 186 -23.18 -4.03 -8.40
N ALA A 187 -23.18 -5.32 -8.75
CA ALA A 187 -22.00 -6.17 -8.61
C ALA A 187 -20.75 -5.57 -9.31
N ILE A 188 -20.93 -4.97 -10.50
CA ILE A 188 -19.86 -4.28 -11.22
C ILE A 188 -19.34 -3.06 -10.44
N VAL A 189 -20.25 -2.29 -9.84
CA VAL A 189 -19.94 -1.08 -9.06
C VAL A 189 -19.19 -1.46 -7.78
N ILE A 190 -19.66 -2.51 -7.10
CA ILE A 190 -19.03 -3.05 -5.89
C ILE A 190 -17.60 -3.49 -6.20
N MET A 191 -17.41 -4.32 -7.23
CA MET A 191 -16.09 -4.79 -7.65
C MET A 191 -15.14 -3.62 -7.95
N SER A 192 -15.62 -2.64 -8.71
CA SER A 192 -14.82 -1.46 -9.07
C SER A 192 -14.44 -0.65 -7.84
N SER A 193 -15.33 -0.53 -6.86
CA SER A 193 -15.09 0.24 -5.64
C SER A 193 -14.04 -0.38 -4.71
N LEU A 194 -13.94 -1.71 -4.71
CA LEU A 194 -12.93 -2.43 -3.94
C LEU A 194 -11.51 -2.23 -4.52
N ASN A 195 -11.41 -1.79 -5.77
CA ASN A 195 -10.16 -1.58 -6.52
C ASN A 195 -9.29 -2.85 -6.60
N VAL A 196 -9.92 -3.98 -6.95
CA VAL A 196 -9.23 -5.28 -7.09
C VAL A 196 -8.31 -5.25 -8.30
N ILE A 197 -7.02 -5.46 -8.07
CA ILE A 197 -6.01 -5.55 -9.12
C ILE A 197 -5.63 -7.02 -9.28
N ALA A 198 -5.84 -7.59 -10.47
CA ALA A 198 -5.62 -9.01 -10.72
C ALA A 198 -4.18 -9.47 -10.40
N GLY A 199 -3.17 -8.63 -10.69
CA GLY A 199 -1.78 -8.92 -10.33
C GLY A 199 -1.57 -9.01 -8.82
N GLU A 200 -2.14 -8.06 -8.05
CA GLU A 200 -2.08 -8.10 -6.58
C GLU A 200 -2.92 -9.25 -6.02
N LEU A 201 -4.01 -9.64 -6.68
CA LEU A 201 -4.86 -10.75 -6.26
C LEU A 201 -4.11 -12.09 -6.32
N ASP A 202 -3.39 -12.37 -7.40
CA ASP A 202 -2.86 -13.70 -7.75
C ASP A 202 -1.45 -13.98 -7.19
N SER A 203 -0.69 -12.92 -6.88
CA SER A 203 0.75 -13.00 -6.51
C SER A 203 1.09 -13.85 -5.28
#